data_AF-A0A2V4WZQ1-F1
#
_entry.id   AF-A0A2V4WZQ1-F1
#
_cell.length_a   1.000
_cell.length_b   1.000
_cell.length_c   1.000
_cell.angle_alpha   90.00
_cell.angle_beta   90.00
_cell.angle_gamma   90.00
#
_symmetry.space_group_name_H-M   'P 1'
#
loop_
_entity.id
_entity.type
_entity.pdbx_description
1 polymer ?
#
loop_
_entity_poly.entity_id
_entity_poly.type
_entity_poly.pdbx_seq_one_letter_code
_entity_poly.pdbx_strand_id
1 'polypeptide(L)'
;MKTIMPFFLILTIGFSSYAQNKDSKLNTQGTAKPILIINDSIIGSMDLLKNISSDKILDLRVFNDKKLSSTSLFIENDKIAGLIIAHINHEFKLKSQKELNLFFGLHEKNDVYVNGYLVENKSQHISSESIVCIKLIKADQFRLKKPVLNIEIE
;
A
#
# COMPACT_ATOMS: atom_id res chain seq x y z
N MET A 1 56.07 -40.66 -8.04
CA MET A 1 54.72 -41.02 -7.54
C MET A 1 54.24 -39.95 -6.57
N LYS A 2 52.99 -39.52 -6.76
CA LYS A 2 52.12 -38.72 -5.86
C LYS A 2 52.45 -37.23 -5.73
N THR A 3 52.03 -36.50 -6.75
CA THR A 3 51.47 -35.15 -6.64
C THR A 3 50.35 -35.13 -5.59
N ILE A 4 50.47 -34.30 -4.55
CA ILE A 4 49.37 -33.99 -3.64
C ILE A 4 48.97 -32.55 -3.92
N MET A 5 47.80 -32.45 -4.54
CA MET A 5 47.07 -31.27 -4.97
C MET A 5 46.66 -30.40 -3.76
N PRO A 6 46.91 -29.09 -3.73
CA PRO A 6 46.32 -28.23 -2.71
C PRO A 6 44.85 -28.01 -3.05
N PHE A 7 43.97 -28.78 -2.41
CA PHE A 7 42.52 -28.59 -2.47
C PHE A 7 42.11 -27.49 -1.48
N PHE A 8 42.41 -26.24 -1.81
CA PHE A 8 41.84 -25.07 -1.14
C PHE A 8 41.55 -24.00 -2.19
N LEU A 9 40.64 -24.34 -3.11
CA LEU A 9 40.12 -23.39 -4.09
C LEU A 9 38.59 -23.36 -3.96
N ILE A 10 38.11 -22.19 -3.54
CA ILE A 10 36.73 -21.69 -3.68
C ILE A 10 35.70 -22.35 -2.73
N LEU A 11 35.59 -21.78 -1.53
CA LEU A 11 34.33 -21.77 -0.77
C LEU A 11 33.88 -20.31 -0.53
N THR A 12 33.87 -19.51 -1.59
CA THR A 12 33.40 -18.11 -1.55
C THR A 12 32.44 -17.83 -2.70
N ILE A 13 31.41 -18.65 -2.85
CA ILE A 13 30.22 -18.32 -3.65
C ILE A 13 29.03 -18.78 -2.82
N GLY A 14 28.41 -17.87 -2.07
CA GLY A 14 27.29 -18.24 -1.20
C GLY A 14 26.62 -17.12 -0.42
N PHE A 15 27.10 -15.88 -0.50
CA PHE A 15 26.38 -14.73 0.07
C PHE A 15 25.86 -13.84 -1.06
N SER A 16 25.03 -14.40 -1.94
CA SER A 16 23.99 -13.58 -2.56
C SER A 16 23.03 -13.23 -1.44
N SER A 17 23.23 -12.06 -0.82
CA SER A 17 22.21 -11.42 -0.01
C SER A 17 20.99 -11.24 -0.92
N TYR A 18 20.06 -12.19 -0.86
CA TYR A 18 18.67 -11.93 -1.18
C TYR A 18 18.22 -10.88 -0.16
N ALA A 19 18.51 -9.61 -0.44
CA ALA A 19 17.73 -8.51 0.07
C ALA A 19 16.35 -8.67 -0.58
N GLN A 20 15.57 -9.63 -0.06
CA GLN A 20 14.14 -9.63 -0.24
C GLN A 20 13.70 -8.29 0.32
N ASN A 21 13.26 -7.41 -0.57
CA ASN A 21 12.66 -6.15 -0.19
C ASN A 21 11.57 -6.50 0.80
N LYS A 22 11.80 -6.16 2.07
CA LYS A 22 10.98 -6.58 3.19
C LYS A 22 9.80 -5.62 3.27
N ASP A 23 9.11 -5.50 2.15
CA ASP A 23 7.91 -4.69 2.07
C ASP A 23 6.86 -5.40 2.90
N SER A 24 6.45 -4.75 3.99
CA SER A 24 5.55 -5.30 5.00
C SER A 24 4.12 -5.38 4.44
N LYS A 25 3.89 -6.32 3.53
CA LYS A 25 2.57 -6.60 2.98
C LYS A 25 1.77 -7.42 3.99
N LEU A 26 0.65 -6.86 4.42
CA LEU A 26 -0.38 -7.65 5.10
C LEU A 26 -1.11 -8.49 4.06
N ASN A 27 -1.15 -9.80 4.27
CA ASN A 27 -1.81 -10.73 3.36
C ASN A 27 -3.33 -10.51 3.41
N THR A 28 -3.87 -9.77 2.45
CA THR A 28 -5.31 -9.57 2.27
C THR A 28 -5.83 -10.54 1.20
N GLN A 29 -6.70 -11.47 1.60
CA GLN A 29 -7.40 -12.37 0.67
C GLN A 29 -8.56 -11.59 0.02
N GLY A 30 -8.46 -11.31 -1.28
CA GLY A 30 -9.54 -10.72 -2.08
C GLY A 30 -9.12 -10.51 -3.54
N THR A 31 -10.08 -10.51 -4.46
CA THR A 31 -9.86 -10.04 -5.84
C THR A 31 -9.47 -8.56 -5.78
N ALA A 32 -8.32 -8.23 -6.37
CA ALA A 32 -7.74 -6.91 -6.22
C ALA A 32 -8.53 -5.90 -7.08
N LYS A 33 -9.45 -5.14 -6.46
CA LYS A 33 -10.08 -3.96 -7.08
C LYS A 33 -9.07 -2.81 -7.13
N PRO A 34 -8.98 -2.07 -8.25
CA PRO A 34 -8.06 -0.95 -8.38
C PRO A 34 -8.33 0.14 -7.33
N ILE A 35 -7.26 0.77 -6.87
CA ILE A 35 -7.34 1.89 -5.92
C ILE A 35 -7.51 3.18 -6.71
N LEU A 36 -8.43 4.03 -6.26
CA LEU A 36 -8.68 5.34 -6.85
C LEU A 36 -7.93 6.41 -6.04
N ILE A 37 -7.11 7.21 -6.71
CA ILE A 37 -6.49 8.41 -6.17
C ILE A 37 -7.18 9.62 -6.80
N ILE A 38 -7.79 10.45 -5.97
CA ILE A 38 -8.55 11.63 -6.39
C ILE A 38 -7.73 12.88 -6.05
N ASN A 39 -7.55 13.77 -7.03
CA ASN A 39 -6.86 15.06 -6.86
C ASN A 39 -5.49 14.91 -6.15
N ASP A 40 -4.77 13.84 -6.48
CA ASP A 40 -3.45 13.44 -5.94
C ASP A 40 -3.35 13.22 -4.41
N SER A 41 -4.43 13.43 -3.66
CA SER A 41 -4.39 13.57 -2.21
C SER A 41 -5.44 12.74 -1.46
N ILE A 42 -6.43 12.20 -2.16
CA ILE A 42 -7.52 11.41 -1.58
C ILE A 42 -7.44 9.98 -2.09
N ILE A 43 -7.42 9.01 -1.17
CA ILE A 43 -7.51 7.59 -1.46
C ILE A 43 -8.97 7.17 -1.32
N GLY A 44 -9.51 6.52 -2.35
CA GLY A 44 -10.89 6.04 -2.37
C GLY A 44 -11.04 4.77 -3.19
N SER A 45 -12.26 4.26 -3.19
CA SER A 45 -12.67 3.13 -4.01
C SER A 45 -13.21 3.58 -5.36
N MET A 46 -13.13 2.70 -6.36
CA MET A 46 -13.78 2.93 -7.67
C MET A 46 -15.29 3.17 -7.55
N ASP A 47 -15.94 2.59 -6.55
CA ASP A 47 -17.38 2.68 -6.39
C ASP A 47 -17.84 4.12 -6.10
N LEU A 48 -16.95 5.00 -5.62
CA LEU A 48 -17.21 6.43 -5.53
C LEU A 48 -17.57 7.06 -6.89
N LEU A 49 -16.94 6.62 -7.98
CA LEU A 49 -17.19 7.17 -9.31
C LEU A 49 -18.62 6.93 -9.79
N LYS A 50 -19.31 5.90 -9.28
CA LYS A 50 -20.70 5.58 -9.66
C LYS A 50 -21.69 6.64 -9.19
N ASN A 51 -21.36 7.32 -8.08
CA ASN A 51 -22.22 8.32 -7.46
C ASN A 51 -21.89 9.75 -7.89
N ILE A 52 -20.90 9.91 -8.79
CA ILE A 52 -20.42 11.21 -9.24
C ILE A 52 -20.92 11.44 -10.66
N SER A 53 -21.52 12.62 -10.87
CA SER A 53 -21.96 13.03 -12.20
C SER A 53 -20.76 13.22 -13.13
N SER A 54 -20.86 12.74 -14.37
CA SER A 54 -19.73 12.68 -15.31
C SER A 54 -19.14 14.05 -15.66
N ASP A 55 -19.94 15.12 -15.63
CA ASP A 55 -19.50 16.51 -15.82
C ASP A 55 -18.52 17.00 -14.74
N LYS A 56 -18.46 16.32 -13.58
CA LYS A 56 -17.54 16.63 -12.49
C LYS A 56 -16.20 15.91 -12.61
N ILE A 57 -16.08 14.91 -13.50
CA ILE A 57 -14.85 14.17 -13.73
C ILE A 57 -14.08 14.88 -14.85
N LEU A 58 -12.99 15.55 -14.47
CA LEU A 58 -12.17 16.37 -15.39
C LEU A 58 -11.14 15.53 -16.14
N ASP A 59 -10.55 14.55 -15.46
CA ASP A 59 -9.52 13.65 -16.00
C ASP A 59 -9.61 12.29 -15.31
N LEU A 60 -9.34 11.22 -16.05
CA LEU A 60 -9.23 9.87 -15.51
C LEU A 60 -8.13 9.11 -16.24
N ARG A 61 -7.12 8.69 -15.48
CA ARG A 61 -5.95 7.95 -15.95
C ARG A 61 -5.89 6.59 -15.29
N VAL A 62 -5.83 5.53 -16.09
CA VAL A 62 -5.78 4.14 -15.62
C VAL A 62 -4.38 3.58 -15.83
N PHE A 63 -3.83 2.99 -14.78
CA PHE A 63 -2.52 2.34 -14.77
C PHE A 63 -2.73 0.86 -14.44
N ASN A 64 -2.63 0.00 -15.46
CA ASN A 64 -2.78 -1.45 -15.31
C ASN A 64 -1.46 -2.14 -14.97
N ASP A 65 -0.34 -1.63 -15.49
CA ASP A 65 0.99 -2.16 -15.25
C ASP A 65 1.95 -1.00 -15.06
N LYS A 66 2.48 -0.81 -13.85
CA LYS A 66 3.74 -0.08 -13.71
C LYS A 66 4.47 -0.44 -12.43
N LYS A 67 5.68 -0.99 -12.64
CA LYS A 67 6.78 -0.94 -11.69
C LYS A 67 7.05 0.53 -11.36
N LEU A 68 6.81 0.92 -10.11
CA LEU A 68 6.93 2.30 -9.66
C LEU A 68 7.86 2.31 -8.44
N SER A 69 9.12 2.63 -8.74
CA SER A 69 10.21 3.25 -7.96
C SER A 69 10.01 3.52 -6.45
N SER A 70 11.13 3.71 -5.74
CA SER A 70 11.37 3.88 -4.29
C SER A 70 10.63 5.04 -3.56
N THR A 71 9.53 5.55 -4.10
CA THR A 71 8.72 6.67 -3.60
C THR A 71 7.22 6.51 -3.93
N SER A 72 6.71 5.29 -4.13
CA SER A 72 5.34 5.04 -4.61
C SER A 72 4.65 3.83 -3.95
N LEU A 73 3.34 3.99 -3.74
CA LEU A 73 2.45 3.28 -2.80
C LEU A 73 2.21 1.76 -2.98
N PHE A 74 2.72 1.08 -4.02
CA PHE A 74 2.32 -0.31 -4.31
C PHE A 74 3.44 -1.20 -4.86
N ILE A 75 3.54 -2.42 -4.31
CA ILE A 75 4.51 -3.46 -4.70
C ILE A 75 3.89 -4.44 -5.69
N GLU A 76 4.68 -4.82 -6.70
CA GLU A 76 4.44 -5.86 -7.71
C GLU A 76 3.79 -7.11 -7.09
N ASN A 77 2.64 -7.54 -7.62
CA ASN A 77 1.98 -8.79 -7.28
C ASN A 77 1.21 -9.29 -8.50
N ASP A 78 1.15 -10.60 -8.77
CA ASP A 78 0.41 -11.16 -9.92
C ASP A 78 -1.13 -11.00 -9.81
N LYS A 79 -1.58 -10.29 -8.77
CA LYS A 79 -2.95 -9.83 -8.52
C LYS A 79 -2.98 -8.30 -8.37
N ILE A 80 -2.35 -7.55 -9.28
CA ILE A 80 -2.36 -6.08 -9.24
C ILE A 80 -3.77 -5.59 -9.58
N ALA A 81 -4.45 -5.12 -8.54
CA ALA A 81 -5.42 -4.06 -8.63
C ALA A 81 -4.73 -2.86 -9.30
N GLY A 82 -5.14 -2.46 -10.49
CA GLY A 82 -4.59 -1.27 -11.14
C GLY A 82 -4.71 0.00 -10.28
N LEU A 83 -4.05 1.08 -10.68
CA LEU A 83 -4.22 2.40 -10.07
C LEU A 83 -5.07 3.26 -11.00
N ILE A 84 -6.08 3.94 -10.46
CA ILE A 84 -6.81 4.97 -11.19
C ILE A 84 -6.51 6.29 -10.54
N ILE A 85 -6.06 7.27 -11.33
CA ILE A 85 -5.92 8.66 -10.89
C ILE A 85 -7.04 9.45 -11.55
N ALA A 86 -7.85 10.14 -10.76
CA ALA A 86 -8.92 10.98 -11.27
C ALA A 86 -8.79 12.41 -10.72
N HIS A 87 -9.07 13.39 -11.58
CA HIS A 87 -9.29 14.76 -11.15
C HIS A 87 -10.79 15.03 -11.16
N ILE A 88 -11.34 15.32 -9.99
CA ILE A 88 -12.79 15.42 -9.81
C ILE A 88 -13.12 16.70 -9.05
N ASN A 89 -14.03 17.47 -9.61
CA ASN A 89 -14.63 18.64 -8.96
C ASN A 89 -15.86 18.22 -8.13
N HIS A 90 -15.60 17.54 -7.02
CA HIS A 90 -16.63 17.07 -6.08
C HIS A 90 -16.06 17.11 -4.65
N GLU A 91 -16.91 17.42 -3.68
CA GLU A 91 -16.55 17.38 -2.27
C GLU A 91 -16.70 15.96 -1.74
N PHE A 92 -15.68 15.48 -1.03
CA PHE A 92 -15.66 14.15 -0.43
C PHE A 92 -15.61 14.25 1.09
N LYS A 93 -16.21 13.28 1.79
CA LYS A 93 -16.03 13.18 3.24
C LYS A 93 -14.70 12.51 3.55
N LEU A 94 -13.75 13.25 4.12
CA LEU A 94 -12.39 12.78 4.31
C LEU A 94 -12.06 12.43 5.77
N LYS A 95 -11.17 11.44 5.95
CA LYS A 95 -10.46 11.18 7.20
C LYS A 95 -8.97 11.29 6.98
N SER A 96 -8.29 12.01 7.86
CA SER A 96 -6.83 12.03 7.89
C SER A 96 -6.29 10.79 8.60
N GLN A 97 -5.06 10.37 8.26
CA GLN A 97 -4.39 9.28 8.98
C GLN A 97 -4.22 9.59 10.47
N LYS A 98 -3.96 10.85 10.82
CA LYS A 98 -3.86 11.32 12.21
C LYS A 98 -5.17 11.13 12.96
N GLU A 99 -6.29 11.56 12.37
CA GLU A 99 -7.62 11.43 12.99
C GLU A 99 -7.95 9.96 13.29
N LEU A 100 -7.71 9.08 12.31
CA LEU A 100 -7.95 7.65 12.48
C LEU A 100 -7.06 7.06 13.57
N ASN A 101 -5.76 7.36 13.56
CA ASN A 101 -4.85 6.88 14.61
C ASN A 101 -5.30 7.31 16.00
N LEU A 102 -5.60 8.59 16.18
CA LEU A 102 -6.04 9.13 17.48
C LEU A 102 -7.36 8.50 17.94
N PHE A 103 -8.30 8.29 17.02
CA PHE A 103 -9.58 7.63 17.32
C PHE A 103 -9.38 6.21 17.90
N PHE A 104 -8.40 5.46 17.40
CA PHE A 104 -8.05 4.12 17.90
C PHE A 104 -7.02 4.13 19.04
N GLY A 105 -6.71 5.29 19.62
CA GLY A 105 -5.75 5.41 20.74
C GLY A 105 -4.29 5.16 20.35
N LEU A 106 -3.95 5.32 19.06
CA LEU A 106 -2.59 5.18 18.54
C LEU A 106 -1.90 6.54 18.41
N HIS A 107 -0.59 6.52 18.27
CA HIS A 107 0.19 7.74 18.03
C HIS A 107 -0.23 8.42 16.71
N GLU A 108 -0.34 9.76 16.68
CA GLU A 108 -0.83 10.50 15.50
C GLU A 108 -0.08 10.19 14.20
N LYS A 109 1.23 9.95 14.29
CA LYS A 109 2.13 9.58 13.17
C LYS A 109 2.27 8.07 12.96
N ASN A 110 1.39 7.27 13.53
CA ASN A 110 1.44 5.83 13.36
C ASN A 110 1.14 5.43 11.91
N ASP A 111 1.65 4.26 11.51
CA ASP A 111 1.48 3.80 10.14
C ASP A 111 0.06 3.29 9.90
N VAL A 112 -0.48 3.68 8.75
CA VAL A 112 -1.82 3.35 8.30
C VAL A 112 -1.69 2.68 6.95
N TYR A 113 -2.39 1.58 6.79
CA TYR A 113 -2.44 0.79 5.58
C TYR A 113 -3.82 0.89 4.95
N VAL A 114 -3.90 0.88 3.62
CA VAL A 114 -5.15 0.78 2.86
C VAL A 114 -5.07 -0.48 2.00
N ASN A 115 -6.04 -1.38 2.17
CA ASN A 115 -6.08 -2.68 1.48
C ASN A 115 -4.77 -3.50 1.60
N GLY A 116 -4.04 -3.34 2.71
CA GLY A 116 -2.77 -4.02 2.97
C GLY A 116 -1.52 -3.27 2.52
N TYR A 117 -1.65 -2.07 1.92
CA TYR A 117 -0.54 -1.25 1.43
C TYR A 117 -0.31 -0.02 2.30
N LEU A 118 0.95 0.29 2.59
CA LEU A 118 1.33 1.42 3.44
C LEU A 118 0.99 2.75 2.76
N VAL A 119 0.30 3.64 3.47
CA VAL A 119 0.15 5.03 3.03
C VAL A 119 1.38 5.83 3.46
N GLU A 120 2.33 5.97 2.54
CA GLU A 120 3.61 6.65 2.80
C GLU A 120 3.42 8.15 3.03
N ASN A 121 2.64 8.80 2.18
CA ASN A 121 2.37 10.23 2.30
C ASN A 121 1.34 10.49 3.42
N LYS A 122 1.82 11.03 4.55
CA LYS A 122 0.98 11.33 5.72
C LYS A 122 -0.02 12.48 5.51
N SER A 123 0.11 13.26 4.44
CA SER A 123 -0.86 14.29 4.06
C SER A 123 -2.04 13.75 3.24
N GLN A 124 -1.98 12.48 2.80
CA GLN A 124 -3.09 11.87 2.08
C GLN A 124 -4.24 11.55 3.03
N HIS A 125 -5.45 11.74 2.51
CA HIS A 125 -6.70 11.48 3.20
C HIS A 125 -7.35 10.23 2.62
N ILE A 126 -8.15 9.54 3.44
CA ILE A 126 -8.99 8.43 3.01
C ILE A 126 -10.42 8.94 2.90
N SER A 127 -11.09 8.66 1.78
CA SER A 127 -12.53 8.91 1.65
C SER A 127 -13.30 8.02 2.62
N SER A 128 -14.01 8.64 3.57
CA SER A 128 -14.84 7.97 4.57
C SER A 128 -15.92 7.11 3.92
N GLU A 129 -16.41 7.56 2.76
CA GLU A 129 -17.48 6.91 2.00
C GLU A 129 -17.01 5.61 1.33
N SER A 130 -15.69 5.42 1.22
CA SER A 130 -15.10 4.18 0.74
C SER A 130 -14.74 3.19 1.84
N ILE A 131 -14.75 3.59 3.12
CA ILE A 131 -14.30 2.73 4.22
C ILE A 131 -15.37 1.68 4.53
N VAL A 132 -15.03 0.41 4.38
CA VAL A 132 -15.90 -0.72 4.76
C VAL A 132 -15.53 -1.26 6.14
N CYS A 133 -14.24 -1.38 6.41
CA CYS A 133 -13.74 -1.93 7.67
C CYS A 133 -12.42 -1.27 8.07
N ILE A 134 -12.19 -1.12 9.37
CA ILE A 134 -10.88 -0.73 9.92
C ILE A 134 -10.44 -1.83 10.88
N LYS A 135 -9.30 -2.44 10.58
CA LYS A 135 -8.71 -3.52 11.37
C LYS A 135 -7.53 -2.97 12.17
N LEU A 136 -7.59 -3.09 13.50
CA LEU A 136 -6.45 -2.87 14.38
C LEU A 136 -5.59 -4.13 14.42
N ILE A 137 -4.41 -4.06 13.82
CA ILE A 137 -3.49 -5.19 13.76
C ILE A 137 -2.47 -5.03 14.88
N LYS A 138 -2.43 -6.02 15.77
CA LYS A 138 -1.50 -6.05 16.89
C LYS A 138 -0.07 -6.28 16.39
N ALA A 139 0.89 -5.70 17.11
CA ALA A 139 2.30 -6.02 16.89
C ALA A 139 2.56 -7.49 17.19
N ASP A 140 3.30 -8.16 16.32
CA ASP A 140 3.75 -9.54 16.49
C ASP A 140 5.28 -9.64 16.63
N GLN A 141 5.98 -8.50 16.70
CA GLN A 141 7.45 -8.33 16.75
C GLN A 141 8.22 -8.83 15.51
N PHE A 142 7.71 -9.82 14.79
CA PHE A 142 8.33 -10.41 13.61
C PHE A 142 8.06 -9.60 12.33
N ARG A 143 6.82 -9.13 12.16
CA ARG A 143 6.37 -8.37 10.99
C ARG A 143 6.12 -6.91 11.35
N LEU A 144 5.52 -6.67 12.52
CA LEU A 144 5.15 -5.34 12.99
C LEU A 144 5.74 -5.08 14.37
N LYS A 145 6.50 -3.99 14.49
CA LYS A 145 7.08 -3.54 15.77
C LYS A 145 6.07 -2.84 16.68
N LYS A 146 5.01 -2.27 16.10
CA LYS A 146 3.96 -1.49 16.77
C LYS A 146 2.60 -1.86 16.17
N PRO A 147 1.49 -1.75 16.92
CA PRO A 147 0.16 -1.96 16.36
C PRO A 147 -0.14 -0.92 15.28
N VAL A 148 -0.83 -1.30 14.22
CA VAL A 148 -1.15 -0.44 13.06
C VAL A 148 -2.60 -0.61 12.63
N LEU A 149 -3.10 0.37 11.88
CA LEU A 149 -4.43 0.29 11.27
C LEU A 149 -4.31 -0.21 9.83
N ASN A 150 -5.16 -1.15 9.44
CA ASN A 150 -5.42 -1.48 8.05
C ASN A 150 -6.88 -1.15 7.71
N ILE A 151 -7.07 -0.24 6.78
CA ILE A 151 -8.36 0.23 6.31
C ILE A 151 -8.70 -0.56 5.05
N GLU A 152 -9.86 -1.21 5.06
CA GLU A 152 -10.42 -1.87 3.89
C GLU A 152 -11.39 -0.91 3.21
N ILE A 153 -11.15 -0.67 1.93
CA ILE A 153 -11.99 0.18 1.09
C ILE A 153 -12.65 -0.62 -0.03
N GLU A 154 -13.91 -0.32 -0.31
CA GLU A 154 -14.70 -0.94 -1.39
C GLU A 154 -15.57 0.05 -2.15
#